data_AF-A0AAV8ZVH1-F1
#
_entry.id   AF-A0AAV8ZVH1-F1
#
_cell.length_a   1.000
_cell.length_b   1.000
_cell.length_c   1.000
_cell.angle_alpha   90.00
_cell.angle_beta   90.00
_cell.angle_gamma   90.00
#
_symmetry.space_group_name_H-M   'P 1'
#
loop_
_entity.id
_entity.type
_entity.pdbx_description
1 polymer ?
#
loop_
_entity_poly.entity_id
_entity_poly.type
_entity_poly.pdbx_seq_one_letter_code
_entity_poly.pdbx_strand_id
1 'polypeptide(L)'
;MPKTPELIYIPHVVRWLKTKFQLKFLQKAWDPDFTEGAFIYGTSKAVCRITEIIHDNKPEQLQGLLTTSAKIKLTDDMTTKLTKTQRKIIRIKPEDIKILVPMTVCLNTDGAQKNCRVGMRVLALKWIQQSNGASRLVLVALQTEFLKDYTTGTNSDWTVSAFDILECAILTQTPS
;
A
#
# COMPACT_ATOMS: atom_id res chain seq x y z
N MET A 1 -10.88 -22.82 4.41
CA MET A 1 -10.80 -21.77 5.45
C MET A 1 -12.07 -20.94 5.42
N PRO A 2 -12.55 -20.41 6.55
CA PRO A 2 -13.78 -19.61 6.59
C PRO A 2 -13.65 -18.33 5.74
N LYS A 3 -14.77 -17.85 5.17
CA LYS A 3 -14.82 -16.56 4.46
C LYS A 3 -14.43 -15.45 5.45
N THR A 4 -13.55 -14.53 5.05
CA THR A 4 -13.23 -13.37 5.89
C THR A 4 -14.42 -12.40 5.94
N PRO A 5 -14.62 -11.68 7.07
CA PRO A 5 -15.67 -10.66 7.17
C PRO A 5 -15.57 -9.62 6.05
N GLU A 6 -16.72 -9.09 5.62
CA GLU A 6 -16.75 -7.97 4.69
C GLU A 6 -16.41 -6.68 5.44
N LEU A 7 -15.53 -5.86 4.85
CA LEU A 7 -15.14 -4.56 5.38
C LEU A 7 -15.76 -3.48 4.51
N ILE A 8 -16.52 -2.60 5.14
CA ILE A 8 -17.12 -1.45 4.47
C ILE A 8 -16.28 -0.22 4.80
N TYR A 9 -15.72 0.41 3.77
CA TYR A 9 -15.07 1.70 3.88
C TYR A 9 -16.04 2.81 3.46
N ILE A 10 -16.34 3.73 4.36
CA ILE A 10 -17.14 4.92 4.06
C ILE A 10 -16.18 6.10 3.87
N PRO A 11 -15.90 6.53 2.63
CA PRO A 11 -15.05 7.68 2.40
C PRO A 11 -15.76 8.97 2.83
N HIS A 12 -14.98 9.96 3.25
CA HIS A 12 -15.44 11.35 3.27
C HIS A 12 -15.69 11.80 1.82
N VAL A 13 -16.95 12.07 1.48
CA VAL A 13 -17.41 12.34 0.10
C VAL A 13 -16.60 13.45 -0.58
N VAL A 14 -16.37 14.57 0.12
CA VAL A 14 -15.61 15.72 -0.43
C VAL A 14 -14.18 15.32 -0.81
N ARG A 15 -13.51 14.54 0.04
CA ARG A 15 -12.15 14.07 -0.20
C ARG A 15 -12.10 13.10 -1.37
N TRP A 16 -13.05 12.16 -1.42
CA TRP A 16 -13.16 11.19 -2.52
C TRP A 16 -13.37 11.90 -3.86
N LEU A 17 -14.28 12.87 -3.93
CA LEU A 17 -14.50 13.68 -5.13
C LEU A 17 -13.22 14.40 -5.56
N LYS A 18 -12.54 15.08 -4.63
CA LYS A 18 -11.26 15.76 -4.91
C LYS A 18 -10.24 14.80 -5.52
N THR A 19 -10.05 13.64 -4.91
CA THR A 19 -9.15 12.58 -5.42
C THR A 19 -9.53 12.15 -6.83
N LYS A 20 -10.82 11.91 -7.11
CA LYS A 20 -11.30 11.54 -8.45
C LYS A 20 -11.05 12.62 -9.49
N PHE A 21 -11.27 13.90 -9.15
CA PHE A 21 -10.98 15.01 -10.05
C PHE A 21 -9.48 15.10 -10.36
N GLN A 22 -8.62 14.93 -9.36
CA GLN A 22 -7.17 14.98 -9.55
C GLN A 22 -6.64 13.82 -10.39
N LEU A 23 -7.15 12.60 -10.20
CA LEU A 23 -6.81 11.46 -11.07
C LEU A 23 -7.28 11.68 -12.52
N LYS A 24 -8.48 12.23 -12.71
CA LYS A 24 -8.96 12.59 -14.05
C LYS A 24 -8.12 13.69 -14.68
N PHE A 25 -7.67 14.67 -13.90
CA PHE A 25 -6.79 15.72 -14.39
C PHE A 25 -5.41 15.14 -14.77
N LEU A 26 -4.84 14.27 -13.94
CA LEU A 26 -3.60 13.55 -14.25
C LEU A 26 -3.72 12.85 -15.61
N GLN A 27 -4.79 12.06 -15.80
CA GLN A 27 -5.02 11.34 -17.04
C GLN A 27 -5.12 12.30 -18.24
N LYS A 28 -5.91 13.38 -18.14
CA LYS A 28 -6.15 14.26 -19.28
C LYS A 28 -5.00 15.18 -19.62
N ALA A 29 -4.26 15.67 -18.62
CA ALA A 29 -3.30 16.74 -18.80
C ALA A 29 -1.85 16.24 -18.81
N TRP A 30 -1.55 15.13 -18.14
CA TRP A 30 -0.18 14.72 -17.85
C TRP A 30 0.16 13.33 -18.39
N ASP A 31 -0.76 12.38 -18.33
CA ASP A 31 -0.53 10.97 -18.67
C ASP A 31 -1.79 10.34 -19.28
N PRO A 32 -2.04 10.48 -20.59
CA PRO A 32 -3.23 9.93 -21.25
C PRO A 32 -3.40 8.42 -21.08
N ASP A 33 -2.30 7.69 -20.91
CA ASP A 33 -2.26 6.24 -20.71
C ASP A 33 -2.53 5.83 -19.25
N PHE A 34 -2.51 6.78 -18.32
CA PHE A 34 -2.85 6.52 -16.93
C PHE A 34 -4.31 6.09 -16.79
N THR A 35 -4.53 4.96 -16.13
CA THR A 35 -5.87 4.54 -15.69
C THR A 35 -5.85 4.20 -14.21
N GLU A 36 -6.89 4.63 -13.49
CA GLU A 36 -7.03 4.35 -12.06
C GLU A 36 -7.09 2.83 -11.80
N GLY A 37 -7.75 2.06 -12.66
CA GLY A 37 -7.83 0.60 -12.53
C GLY A 37 -6.46 -0.09 -12.62
N ALA A 38 -5.65 0.28 -13.61
CA ALA A 38 -4.29 -0.27 -13.74
C ALA A 38 -3.39 0.16 -12.57
N PHE A 39 -3.54 1.41 -12.10
CA PHE A 39 -2.80 1.91 -10.95
C PHE A 39 -3.16 1.17 -9.65
N ILE A 40 -4.44 0.93 -9.40
CA ILE A 40 -4.92 0.13 -8.25
C ILE A 40 -4.37 -1.30 -8.33
N TYR A 41 -4.41 -1.92 -9.51
CA TYR A 41 -3.86 -3.26 -9.72
C TYR A 41 -2.35 -3.31 -9.48
N GLY A 42 -1.59 -2.33 -10.00
CA GLY A 42 -0.17 -2.18 -9.73
C GLY A 42 0.13 -2.00 -8.25
N THR A 43 -0.68 -1.20 -7.56
CA THR A 43 -0.58 -1.00 -6.10
C THR A 43 -0.75 -2.32 -5.35
N SER A 44 -1.77 -3.11 -5.70
CA SER A 44 -2.01 -4.42 -5.08
C SER A 44 -0.77 -5.32 -5.20
N LYS A 45 -0.17 -5.42 -6.40
CA LYS A 45 1.05 -6.18 -6.63
C LYS A 45 2.23 -5.67 -5.80
N ALA A 46 2.46 -4.36 -5.79
CA ALA A 46 3.55 -3.74 -5.04
C ALA A 46 3.43 -4.04 -3.54
N VAL A 47 2.23 -3.88 -2.97
CA VAL A 47 1.96 -4.14 -1.55
C VAL A 47 2.16 -5.61 -1.20
N CYS A 48 1.63 -6.53 -2.01
CA CYS A 48 1.86 -7.96 -1.82
C CYS A 48 3.36 -8.29 -1.85
N ARG A 49 4.10 -7.74 -2.81
CA ARG A 49 5.54 -7.98 -2.93
C ARG A 49 6.34 -7.42 -1.76
N ILE A 50 6.06 -6.19 -1.33
CA ILE A 50 6.76 -5.57 -0.20
C ILE A 50 6.46 -6.33 1.10
N THR A 51 5.20 -6.70 1.35
CA THR A 51 4.84 -7.48 2.55
C THR A 51 5.45 -8.89 2.56
N GLU A 52 5.63 -9.52 1.39
CA GLU A 52 6.39 -10.76 1.25
C GLU A 52 7.87 -10.58 1.59
N ILE A 53 8.51 -9.50 1.09
CA ILE A 53 9.90 -9.20 1.41
C ILE A 53 10.10 -8.96 2.92
N ILE A 54 9.16 -8.25 3.55
CA ILE A 54 9.17 -8.04 5.01
C ILE A 54 9.06 -9.38 5.73
N HIS A 55 8.14 -10.24 5.30
CA HIS A 55 7.94 -11.59 5.86
C HIS A 55 9.20 -12.45 5.76
N ASP A 56 9.85 -12.46 4.59
CA ASP A 56 11.07 -13.22 4.32
C ASP A 56 12.32 -12.63 4.98
N ASN A 57 12.21 -11.40 5.51
CA ASN A 57 13.31 -10.65 6.12
C ASN A 57 14.49 -10.40 5.16
N LYS A 58 14.18 -10.00 3.92
CA LYS A 58 15.14 -9.79 2.81
C LYS A 58 15.17 -8.35 2.29
N PRO A 59 15.58 -7.36 3.11
CA PRO A 59 15.48 -5.93 2.77
C PRO A 59 16.25 -5.53 1.50
N GLU A 60 17.24 -6.31 1.07
CA GLU A 60 17.95 -6.13 -0.19
C GLU A 60 17.00 -6.19 -1.41
N GLN A 61 15.91 -6.97 -1.32
CA GLN A 61 14.92 -7.11 -2.40
C GLN A 61 13.99 -5.89 -2.54
N LEU A 62 14.07 -4.93 -1.63
CA LEU A 62 13.35 -3.65 -1.73
C LEU A 62 13.98 -2.70 -2.77
N GLN A 63 15.19 -3.00 -3.24
CA GLN A 63 15.89 -2.20 -4.23
C GLN A 63 15.06 -2.09 -5.53
N GLY A 64 14.88 -0.87 -6.03
CA GLY A 64 14.12 -0.60 -7.25
C GLY A 64 12.60 -0.59 -7.08
N LEU A 65 12.07 -1.02 -5.92
CA LEU A 65 10.64 -0.90 -5.60
C LEU A 65 10.31 0.42 -4.88
N LEU A 66 11.24 0.88 -4.06
CA LEU A 66 11.11 2.07 -3.23
C LEU A 66 12.15 3.12 -3.60
N THR A 67 11.84 4.39 -3.34
CA THR A 67 12.85 5.44 -3.31
C THR A 67 13.89 5.14 -2.22
N THR A 68 15.09 5.70 -2.35
CA THR A 68 16.17 5.48 -1.37
C THR A 68 15.75 5.82 0.05
N SER A 69 15.08 6.96 0.24
CA SER A 69 14.59 7.39 1.56
C SER A 69 13.53 6.44 2.13
N ALA A 70 12.58 5.99 1.30
CA ALA A 70 11.54 5.06 1.71
C ALA A 70 12.11 3.67 2.05
N LYS A 71 13.11 3.20 1.29
CA LYS A 71 13.81 1.94 1.57
C LYS A 71 14.52 2.00 2.92
N ILE A 72 15.28 3.06 3.20
CA ILE A 72 15.99 3.23 4.47
C ILE A 72 15.00 3.20 5.63
N LYS A 73 13.93 4.01 5.54
CA LYS A 73 12.88 4.05 6.56
C LYS A 73 12.22 2.69 6.77
N LEU A 74 11.81 2.00 5.70
CA LEU A 74 11.15 0.71 5.82
C LEU A 74 12.09 -0.36 6.39
N THR A 75 13.36 -0.34 6.02
CA THR A 75 14.37 -1.27 6.56
C THR A 75 14.59 -1.06 8.06
N ASP A 76 14.60 0.19 8.51
CA ASP A 76 14.62 0.53 9.93
C ASP A 76 13.35 0.05 10.65
N ASP A 77 12.16 0.37 10.11
CA ASP A 77 10.87 -0.04 10.66
C ASP A 77 10.75 -1.58 10.74
N MET A 78 11.26 -2.29 9.73
CA MET A 78 11.38 -3.74 9.76
C MET A 78 12.20 -4.21 10.95
N THR A 79 13.25 -3.50 11.36
CA THR A 79 14.13 -3.94 12.44
C THR A 79 13.61 -3.51 13.82
N THR A 80 13.04 -2.30 13.91
CA THR A 80 12.74 -1.64 15.19
C THR A 80 11.27 -1.72 15.59
N LYS A 81 10.33 -1.73 14.65
CA LYS A 81 8.88 -1.62 14.93
C LYS A 81 8.13 -2.94 14.86
N LEU A 82 8.58 -3.90 14.05
CA LEU A 82 7.88 -5.17 13.88
C LEU A 82 8.40 -6.26 14.80
N THR A 83 7.50 -6.79 15.64
CA THR A 83 7.78 -8.02 16.39
C THR A 83 8.01 -9.20 15.43
N LYS A 84 8.71 -10.24 15.91
CA LYS A 84 8.90 -11.50 15.15
C LYS A 84 7.57 -12.11 14.69
N THR A 85 6.53 -12.02 15.53
CA THR A 85 5.19 -12.50 15.22
C THR A 85 4.55 -11.67 14.10
N GLN A 86 4.56 -10.34 14.23
CA GLN A 86 3.99 -9.45 13.20
C GLN A 86 4.65 -9.65 11.84
N ARG A 87 5.98 -9.77 11.79
CA ARG A 87 6.71 -10.06 10.55
C ARG A 87 6.27 -11.37 9.90
N LYS A 88 6.05 -12.43 10.70
CA LYS A 88 5.57 -13.72 10.19
C LYS A 88 4.14 -13.64 9.64
N ILE A 89 3.30 -12.74 10.15
CA ILE A 89 1.89 -12.65 9.74
C ILE A 89 1.60 -11.50 8.76
N ILE A 90 2.56 -10.62 8.46
CA ILE A 90 2.30 -9.42 7.64
C ILE A 90 2.05 -9.71 6.16
N ARG A 91 2.52 -10.84 5.61
CA ARG A 91 2.44 -11.15 4.16
C ARG A 91 0.99 -11.06 3.65
N ILE A 92 0.71 -10.19 2.71
CA ILE A 92 -0.63 -10.02 2.11
C ILE A 92 -0.65 -10.67 0.72
N LYS A 93 -1.72 -11.40 0.41
CA LYS A 93 -2.03 -11.82 -0.96
C LYS A 93 -3.18 -10.98 -1.55
N PRO A 94 -3.35 -10.94 -2.88
CA PRO A 94 -4.42 -10.14 -3.50
C PRO A 94 -5.82 -10.42 -2.93
N GLU A 95 -6.14 -11.68 -2.63
CA GLU A 95 -7.42 -12.11 -2.05
C GLU A 95 -7.67 -11.65 -0.60
N ASP A 96 -6.59 -11.31 0.12
CA ASP A 96 -6.66 -10.80 1.49
C ASP A 96 -7.08 -9.32 1.51
N ILE A 97 -6.83 -8.57 0.43
CA ILE A 97 -7.11 -7.13 0.33
C ILE A 97 -8.62 -6.90 0.25
N LYS A 98 -9.18 -6.21 1.24
CA LYS A 98 -10.60 -5.85 1.28
C LYS A 98 -10.85 -4.42 0.85
N ILE A 99 -9.95 -3.52 1.20
CA ILE A 99 -10.02 -2.10 0.84
C ILE A 99 -8.69 -1.71 0.23
N LEU A 100 -8.75 -1.13 -0.96
CA LEU A 100 -7.62 -0.53 -1.65
C LEU A 100 -8.10 0.74 -2.33
N VAL A 101 -7.80 1.89 -1.73
CA VAL A 101 -8.37 3.17 -2.15
C VAL A 101 -7.33 4.28 -2.19
N PRO A 102 -7.38 5.15 -3.21
CA PRO A 102 -6.60 6.38 -3.20
C PRO A 102 -7.15 7.35 -2.17
N MET A 103 -6.25 7.91 -1.37
CA MET A 103 -6.53 8.83 -0.27
C MET A 103 -6.10 10.25 -0.58
N THR A 104 -5.03 10.42 -1.33
CA THR A 104 -4.46 11.72 -1.72
C THR A 104 -3.90 11.62 -3.12
N VAL A 105 -4.04 12.70 -3.88
CA VAL A 105 -3.34 12.89 -5.15
C VAL A 105 -2.76 14.28 -5.13
N CYS A 106 -1.44 14.38 -5.28
CA CYS A 106 -0.74 15.65 -5.31
C CYS A 106 -0.07 15.77 -6.67
N LEU A 107 -0.35 16.87 -7.36
CA LEU A 107 0.19 17.20 -8.66
C LEU A 107 0.98 18.48 -8.45
N ASN A 108 2.29 18.39 -8.45
CA ASN A 108 3.17 19.52 -8.19
C ASN A 108 3.89 19.92 -9.48
N THR A 109 3.91 21.22 -9.72
CA THR A 109 4.67 21.85 -10.81
C THR A 109 5.53 22.95 -10.22
N ASP A 110 6.84 22.84 -10.38
CA ASP A 110 7.80 23.87 -9.99
C ASP A 110 8.73 24.16 -11.16
N GLY A 111 8.48 25.26 -11.86
CA GLY A 111 9.12 25.56 -13.14
C GLY A 111 8.90 24.43 -14.15
N ALA A 112 10.00 23.80 -14.60
CA ALA A 112 9.95 22.65 -15.50
C ALA A 112 9.71 21.31 -14.77
N GLN A 113 9.91 21.26 -13.45
CA GLN A 113 9.75 20.04 -12.67
C GLN A 113 8.27 19.73 -12.47
N LYS A 114 7.92 18.47 -12.66
CA LYS A 114 6.54 18.01 -12.60
C LYS A 114 6.48 16.65 -11.95
N ASN A 115 5.90 16.54 -10.76
CA ASN A 115 5.78 15.25 -10.09
C ASN A 115 4.36 14.99 -9.61
N CYS A 116 3.97 13.72 -9.64
CA CYS A 116 2.71 13.26 -9.09
C CYS A 116 2.96 12.32 -7.92
N ARG A 117 2.21 12.52 -6.83
CA ARG A 117 2.16 11.60 -5.70
C ARG A 117 0.75 11.08 -5.51
N VAL A 118 0.61 9.78 -5.29
CA VAL A 118 -0.66 9.14 -4.99
C VAL A 118 -0.53 8.34 -3.70
N GLY A 119 -1.22 8.80 -2.66
CA GLY A 119 -1.32 8.09 -1.39
C GLY A 119 -2.45 7.08 -1.42
N MET A 120 -2.19 5.86 -0.98
CA MET A 120 -3.09 4.71 -0.97
C MET A 120 -3.28 4.20 0.44
N ARG A 121 -4.53 3.84 0.77
CA ARG A 121 -4.87 3.07 1.98
C ARG A 121 -5.14 1.63 1.59
N VAL A 122 -4.55 0.71 2.35
CA VAL A 122 -4.78 -0.73 2.17
C VAL A 122 -5.27 -1.31 3.47
N LEU A 123 -6.35 -2.09 3.41
CA LEU A 123 -6.81 -2.92 4.51
C LEU A 123 -6.96 -4.35 4.02
N ALA A 124 -6.25 -5.26 4.67
CA ALA A 124 -6.29 -6.68 4.39
C ALA A 124 -6.76 -7.48 5.61
N LEU A 125 -7.56 -8.51 5.35
CA LEU A 125 -8.03 -9.47 6.33
C LEU A 125 -7.70 -10.88 5.84
N LYS A 126 -7.07 -11.68 6.71
CA LYS A 126 -6.74 -13.07 6.39
C LYS A 126 -6.80 -13.98 7.60
N TRP A 127 -7.04 -15.26 7.37
CA TRP A 127 -6.94 -16.29 8.40
C TRP A 127 -5.54 -16.88 8.44
N ILE A 128 -5.00 -17.05 9.64
CA ILE A 128 -3.78 -17.82 9.88
C ILE A 128 -4.10 -19.04 10.72
N GLN A 129 -3.41 -20.15 10.46
CA GLN A 129 -3.50 -21.36 11.26
C GLN A 129 -2.43 -21.34 12.35
N GLN A 130 -2.83 -21.52 13.60
CA GLN A 130 -1.90 -21.67 14.73
C GLN A 130 -1.44 -23.13 14.84
N SER A 131 -0.33 -23.34 15.57
CA SER A 131 0.24 -24.67 15.81
C SER A 131 -0.72 -25.63 16.53
N ASN A 132 -1.65 -25.10 17.32
CA ASN A 132 -2.70 -25.86 18.01
C ASN A 132 -3.93 -26.15 17.11
N GLY A 133 -3.89 -25.81 15.82
CA GLY A 133 -5.00 -26.01 14.89
C GLY A 133 -6.10 -24.94 14.96
N ALA A 134 -6.00 -23.94 15.83
CA ALA A 134 -6.95 -22.83 15.84
C ALA A 134 -6.68 -21.86 14.68
N SER A 135 -7.74 -21.40 14.01
CA SER A 135 -7.63 -20.30 13.05
C SER A 135 -7.79 -18.96 13.76
N ARG A 136 -6.95 -17.99 13.42
CA ARG A 136 -7.04 -16.61 13.93
C ARG A 136 -7.13 -15.62 12.78
N LEU A 137 -7.97 -14.60 12.94
CA LEU A 137 -8.12 -13.54 11.96
C LEU A 137 -7.01 -12.52 12.17
N VAL A 138 -6.39 -12.06 11.09
CA VAL A 138 -5.34 -11.05 11.10
C VAL A 138 -5.81 -9.84 10.32
N LEU A 139 -5.66 -8.67 10.93
CA LEU A 139 -5.82 -7.37 10.29
C LEU A 139 -4.45 -6.82 9.92
N VAL A 140 -4.27 -6.42 8.67
CA VAL A 140 -3.12 -5.64 8.23
C VAL A 140 -3.62 -4.35 7.60
N ALA A 141 -3.27 -3.22 8.22
CA ALA A 141 -3.58 -1.90 7.69
C ALA A 141 -2.28 -1.22 7.26
N LEU A 142 -2.24 -0.76 6.02
CA LEU A 142 -1.07 -0.11 5.44
C LEU A 142 -1.45 1.24 4.83
N GLN A 143 -0.45 2.11 4.77
CA GLN A 143 -0.48 3.30 3.95
C GLN A 143 0.76 3.32 3.07
N THR A 144 0.59 3.59 1.78
CA THR A 144 1.72 3.69 0.87
C THR A 144 1.54 4.89 -0.05
N GLU A 145 2.63 5.56 -0.39
CA GLU A 145 2.63 6.65 -1.36
C GLU A 145 3.46 6.22 -2.57
N PHE A 146 2.95 6.49 -3.76
CA PHE A 146 3.67 6.33 -5.01
C PHE A 146 4.03 7.70 -5.57
N LEU A 147 5.23 7.80 -6.12
CA LEU A 147 5.76 8.98 -6.80
C LEU A 147 6.06 8.60 -8.25
N LYS A 148 5.69 9.49 -9.18
CA LYS A 148 6.14 9.45 -10.57
C LYS A 148 6.59 10.84 -10.99
N ASP A 149 7.77 10.92 -11.60
CA ASP A 149 8.29 12.13 -12.21
C ASP A 149 7.80 12.23 -13.67
N TYR A 150 7.17 13.35 -13.99
CA TYR A 150 6.62 13.69 -15.29
C TYR A 150 7.39 14.86 -15.94
N THR A 151 8.54 15.23 -15.38
CA THR A 151 9.43 16.25 -15.95
C THR A 151 9.87 15.82 -17.35
N THR A 152 9.84 16.75 -18.30
CA THR A 152 10.16 16.47 -19.71
C THR A 152 11.58 15.90 -19.83
N GLY A 153 11.71 14.76 -20.52
CA GLY A 153 12.99 14.07 -20.71
C GLY A 153 13.31 13.02 -19.65
N THR A 154 12.54 12.95 -18.56
CA THR A 154 12.65 11.86 -17.58
C THR A 154 11.80 10.66 -18.02
N ASN A 155 12.38 9.46 -18.02
CA ASN A 155 11.64 8.21 -18.16
C ASN A 155 11.50 7.55 -16.77
N SER A 156 10.50 7.97 -16.00
CA SER A 156 10.25 7.47 -14.65
C SER A 156 9.00 6.59 -14.62
N ASP A 157 9.13 5.44 -13.97
CA ASP A 157 7.99 4.63 -13.56
C ASP A 157 7.49 5.02 -12.16
N TRP A 158 6.30 4.53 -11.81
CA TRP A 158 5.76 4.66 -10.45
C TRP A 158 6.65 3.93 -9.45
N THR A 159 7.17 4.67 -8.48
CA THR A 159 8.03 4.15 -7.42
C THR A 159 7.40 4.43 -6.06
N VAL A 160 7.53 3.52 -5.10
CA VAL A 160 7.00 3.73 -3.75
C VAL A 160 7.86 4.75 -3.00
N SER A 161 7.29 5.91 -2.68
CA SER A 161 7.94 6.99 -1.91
C SER A 161 7.68 6.92 -0.40
N ALA A 162 6.70 6.13 0.03
CA ALA A 162 6.47 5.80 1.43
C ALA A 162 5.74 4.46 1.58
N PHE A 163 6.06 3.72 2.63
CA PHE A 163 5.37 2.48 2.99
C PHE A 163 5.31 2.36 4.52
N ASP A 164 4.13 2.60 5.07
CA ASP A 164 3.87 2.64 6.50
C ASP A 164 2.95 1.49 6.90
N ILE A 165 3.38 0.76 7.93
CA ILE A 165 2.59 -0.30 8.56
C ILE A 165 1.84 0.35 9.71
N LEU A 166 0.54 0.52 9.52
CA LEU A 166 -0.32 1.21 10.50
C LEU A 166 -0.79 0.25 11.58
N GLU A 167 -1.17 -0.96 11.18
CA GLU A 167 -1.65 -2.01 12.08
C GLU A 167 -1.27 -3.38 11.53
N CYS A 168 -0.88 -4.28 12.43
CA CYS A 168 -0.63 -5.68 12.13
C CYS A 168 -0.97 -6.48 13.38
N ALA A 169 -2.22 -6.91 13.48
CA ALA A 169 -2.77 -7.49 14.69
C ALA A 169 -3.50 -8.80 14.42
N ILE A 170 -3.34 -9.74 15.34
CA ILE A 170 -4.24 -10.88 15.46
C ILE A 170 -5.50 -10.39 16.17
N LEU A 171 -6.63 -10.44 15.48
CA LEU A 171 -7.92 -10.12 16.08
C LEU A 171 -8.33 -11.30 16.97
N THR A 172 -8.22 -11.10 18.28
CA THR A 172 -8.86 -11.97 19.26
C THR A 172 -10.37 -11.77 19.18
N GLN A 173 -11.15 -12.85 19.06
CA GLN A 173 -12.51 -12.81 19.58
C GLN A 173 -12.38 -12.46 21.07
N THR A 174 -12.89 -11.31 21.50
CA THR A 174 -13.26 -11.14 22.90
C THR A 174 -14.35 -12.17 23.16
N PRO A 175 -14.16 -13.16 24.06
CA PRO A 175 -15.25 -14.00 24.48
C PRO A 175 -16.04 -13.21 25.54
N SER A 176 -17.26 -12.82 25.21
CA SER A 176 -18.36 -12.63 26.16
C SER A 176 -19.67 -12.79 25.38
#